data_AF-A0A645FUD9-F1
#
_entry.id   AF-A0A645FUD9-F1
#
_cell.length_a   1.000
_cell.length_b   1.000
_cell.length_c   1.000
_cell.angle_alpha   90.00
_cell.angle_beta   90.00
_cell.angle_gamma   90.00
#
_symmetry.space_group_name_H-M   'P 1'
#
loop_
_entity.id
_entity.type
_entity.pdbx_description
1 polymer ?
#
loop_
_entity_poly.entity_id
_entity_poly.type
_entity_poly.pdbx_seq_one_letter_code
_entity_poly.pdbx_strand_id
1 'polypeptide(L)'
;MLPDNREATVTDTVGFIRKLPHDLVEAFKSTLEEVVYSDILLHVVDSSSTTAALQIEVVEEVLKELGAGEKPTILVFNKIDKTSEEQLTSLKEKFSKYNIIEISAKTGENLDELLQECTKTLPYKLKSFKVVIPYSDSSTVAYLHRNAKVEGEEYLEEGTLVKVQGDEEVYNKCKNYIVE
;
A
#
# COMPACT_ATOMS: atom_id res chain seq x y z
N MET A 1 -11.23 -4.76 -2.96
CA MET A 1 -11.05 -5.76 -1.90
C MET A 1 -9.68 -6.38 -2.08
N LEU A 2 -8.79 -6.18 -1.11
CA LEU A 2 -7.49 -6.84 -1.05
C LEU A 2 -7.66 -8.31 -0.58
N PRO A 3 -6.68 -9.19 -0.83
CA PRO A 3 -6.66 -10.57 -0.34
C PRO A 3 -6.98 -10.77 1.15
N ASP A 4 -6.71 -9.77 2.00
CA ASP A 4 -7.00 -9.78 3.44
C ASP A 4 -8.36 -9.13 3.80
N ASN A 5 -9.23 -8.94 2.81
CA ASN A 5 -10.53 -8.28 2.92
C ASN A 5 -10.50 -6.78 3.26
N ARG A 6 -9.33 -6.12 3.28
CA ARG A 6 -9.30 -4.66 3.38
C ARG A 6 -9.88 -4.01 2.12
N GLU A 7 -10.65 -2.96 2.32
CA GLU A 7 -11.05 -2.06 1.24
C GLU A 7 -9.91 -1.08 0.94
N ALA A 8 -9.67 -0.84 -0.34
CA ALA A 8 -8.66 0.10 -0.82
C ALA A 8 -9.23 0.89 -2.00
N THR A 9 -8.92 2.19 -2.04
CA THR A 9 -9.24 3.06 -3.16
C THR A 9 -8.07 3.09 -4.12
N VAL A 10 -8.35 2.92 -5.41
CA VAL A 10 -7.36 3.02 -6.48
C VAL A 10 -7.70 4.25 -7.30
N THR A 11 -6.77 5.19 -7.40
CA THR A 11 -6.87 6.31 -8.34
C THR A 11 -5.94 6.03 -9.53
N ASP A 12 -6.49 6.11 -10.74
CA ASP A 12 -5.71 6.15 -11.97
C ASP A 12 -5.24 7.58 -12.25
N THR A 13 -3.92 7.79 -12.30
CA THR A 13 -3.33 9.11 -12.54
C THR A 13 -3.01 9.30 -14.01
N VAL A 14 -2.82 10.56 -14.41
CA VAL A 14 -2.34 10.86 -15.77
C VAL A 14 -0.93 10.29 -15.98
N GLY A 15 -0.74 9.57 -17.08
CA GLY A 15 0.56 9.00 -17.42
C GLY A 15 1.61 10.08 -17.67
N PHE A 16 2.86 9.80 -17.30
CA PHE A 16 3.98 10.70 -17.53
C PHE A 16 4.34 10.76 -19.02
N ILE A 17 4.18 11.93 -19.63
CA ILE A 17 4.57 12.19 -21.02
C ILE A 17 6.01 12.74 -21.01
N ARG A 18 6.84 12.24 -21.93
CA ARG A 18 8.24 12.72 -22.10
C ARG A 18 8.28 14.24 -22.28
N LYS A 19 9.24 14.89 -21.60
CA LYS A 19 9.50 16.34 -21.67
C LYS A 19 8.24 17.15 -21.38
N LEU A 20 7.73 17.06 -20.15
CA LEU A 20 6.81 18.09 -19.67
C LEU A 20 7.55 19.43 -19.70
N PRO A 21 7.08 20.44 -20.47
CA PRO A 21 7.54 21.81 -20.28
C PRO A 21 7.36 22.18 -18.80
N HIS A 22 8.26 22.99 -18.22
CA HIS A 22 8.15 23.41 -16.81
C HIS A 22 6.75 23.99 -16.49
N ASP A 23 6.15 24.73 -17.42
CA ASP A 23 4.80 25.28 -17.29
C ASP A 23 3.70 24.22 -17.22
N LEU A 24 3.93 23.07 -17.86
CA LEU A 24 3.01 21.94 -17.85
C LEU A 24 3.18 21.09 -16.58
N VAL A 25 4.39 21.05 -15.99
CA VAL A 25 4.60 20.41 -14.68
C VAL A 25 3.69 21.04 -13.62
N GLU A 26 3.58 22.37 -13.59
CA GLU A 26 2.65 23.09 -12.69
C GLU A 26 1.18 22.71 -12.92
N ALA A 27 0.75 22.56 -14.17
CA ALA A 27 -0.61 22.11 -14.50
C ALA A 27 -0.86 20.65 -14.08
N PHE A 28 0.16 19.79 -14.17
CA PHE A 28 0.09 18.39 -13.77
C PHE A 28 0.19 18.20 -12.25
N LYS A 29 0.88 19.10 -11.53
CA LYS A 29 0.95 19.07 -10.06
C LYS A 29 -0.45 18.99 -9.44
N SER A 30 -1.40 19.78 -9.93
CA SER A 30 -2.78 19.76 -9.44
C SER A 30 -3.46 18.40 -9.65
N THR A 31 -3.19 17.71 -10.77
CA THR A 31 -3.71 16.34 -11.02
C THR A 31 -2.90 15.23 -10.32
N LEU A 32 -1.72 15.56 -9.81
CA LEU A 32 -0.83 14.64 -9.08
C LEU A 32 -0.83 14.94 -7.58
N GLU A 33 -1.66 15.87 -7.08
CA GLU A 33 -1.86 16.09 -5.64
C GLU A 33 -2.29 14.80 -4.93
N GLU A 34 -3.10 13.97 -5.59
CA GLU A 34 -3.51 12.66 -5.05
C GLU A 34 -2.33 11.73 -4.77
N VAL A 35 -1.23 11.85 -5.53
CA VAL A 35 0.01 11.09 -5.28
C VAL A 35 0.55 11.41 -3.90
N VAL A 36 0.51 12.67 -3.47
CA VAL A 36 0.99 13.13 -2.16
C VAL A 36 0.15 12.56 -1.01
N TYR A 37 -1.15 12.33 -1.23
CA TYR A 37 -2.06 11.81 -0.20
C TYR A 37 -2.17 10.28 -0.18
N SER A 38 -1.67 9.59 -1.21
CA SER A 38 -1.71 8.12 -1.28
C SER A 38 -0.88 7.44 -0.17
N ASP A 39 -1.35 6.29 0.32
CA ASP A 39 -0.58 5.47 1.28
C ASP A 39 0.57 4.71 0.58
N ILE A 40 0.38 4.27 -0.67
CA ILE A 40 1.37 3.57 -1.50
C ILE A 40 1.27 4.04 -2.97
N LEU A 41 2.35 3.87 -3.73
CA LEU A 41 2.40 4.15 -5.17
C LEU A 41 2.63 2.86 -5.97
N LEU A 42 1.88 2.71 -7.06
CA LEU A 42 2.14 1.69 -8.09
C LEU A 42 2.74 2.38 -9.30
N HIS A 43 4.05 2.23 -9.49
CA HIS A 43 4.74 2.80 -10.64
C HIS A 43 4.75 1.77 -11.77
N VAL A 44 3.75 1.85 -12.64
CA VAL A 44 3.58 0.90 -13.76
C VAL A 44 4.47 1.29 -14.94
N VAL A 45 5.33 0.38 -15.37
CA VAL A 45 6.31 0.59 -16.44
C VAL A 45 6.10 -0.43 -17.54
N ASP A 46 6.14 0.02 -18.80
CA ASP A 46 6.23 -0.88 -19.94
C ASP A 46 7.65 -1.47 -20.01
N SER A 47 7.81 -2.68 -19.48
CA SER A 47 9.12 -3.34 -19.41
C SER A 47 9.69 -3.72 -20.77
N SER A 48 8.84 -3.83 -21.81
CA SER A 48 9.27 -4.15 -23.18
C SER A 48 9.89 -2.95 -23.90
N SER A 49 9.71 -1.74 -23.38
CA SER A 49 10.26 -0.51 -23.96
C SER A 49 11.76 -0.43 -23.76
N THR A 50 12.51 -0.18 -24.84
CA THR A 50 13.96 0.11 -24.78
C THR A 50 14.29 1.36 -23.96
N THR A 51 13.27 2.16 -23.66
CA THR A 51 13.41 3.41 -22.89
C THR A 51 12.85 3.31 -21.48
N ALA A 52 12.45 2.11 -21.03
CA ALA A 52 11.87 1.86 -19.71
C ALA A 52 12.72 2.45 -18.58
N ALA A 53 14.04 2.20 -18.59
CA ALA A 53 14.94 2.70 -17.56
C ALA A 53 14.96 4.23 -17.47
N LEU A 54 14.98 4.92 -18.62
CA LEU A 54 14.94 6.38 -18.64
C LEU A 54 13.59 6.91 -18.15
N GLN A 55 12.49 6.24 -18.50
CA GLN A 55 11.16 6.63 -18.03
C GLN A 55 11.05 6.50 -16.51
N ILE A 56 11.61 5.43 -15.93
CA ILE A 56 11.62 5.24 -14.48
C ILE A 56 12.36 6.41 -13.80
N GLU A 57 13.55 6.74 -14.28
CA GLU A 57 14.36 7.85 -13.74
C GLU A 57 13.63 9.19 -13.81
N VAL A 58 12.96 9.49 -14.92
CA VAL A 58 12.17 10.73 -15.06
C VAL A 58 11.01 10.78 -14.06
N VAL A 59 10.30 9.67 -13.86
CA VAL A 59 9.20 9.63 -12.89
C VAL A 59 9.73 9.77 -11.46
N GLU A 60 10.86 9.15 -11.14
CA GLU A 60 11.51 9.35 -9.84
C GLU A 60 11.84 10.83 -9.56
N GLU A 61 12.33 11.55 -10.55
CA GLU A 61 12.60 13.00 -10.43
C GLU A 61 11.32 13.78 -10.15
N VAL A 62 10.25 13.52 -10.90
CA VAL A 62 8.97 14.23 -10.67
C VAL A 62 8.37 13.88 -9.31
N LEU A 63 8.42 12.61 -8.88
CA LEU A 63 7.95 12.22 -7.55
C LEU A 63 8.74 12.93 -6.43
N LYS A 64 10.04 13.14 -6.61
CA LYS A 64 10.86 13.93 -5.66
C LYS A 64 10.43 15.40 -5.64
N GLU A 65 10.21 16.01 -6.80
CA GLU A 65 9.74 17.41 -6.91
C GLU A 65 8.35 17.63 -6.28
N LEU A 66 7.50 16.60 -6.30
CA LEU A 66 6.17 16.60 -5.67
C LEU A 66 6.20 16.35 -4.15
N GLY A 67 7.37 16.04 -3.57
CA GLY A 67 7.47 15.62 -2.16
C GLY A 67 6.97 14.19 -1.89
N ALA A 68 6.81 13.37 -2.93
CA ALA A 68 6.35 11.99 -2.86
C ALA A 68 7.49 10.96 -3.01
N GLY A 69 8.75 11.39 -3.11
CA GLY A 69 9.89 10.53 -3.41
C GLY A 69 10.23 9.46 -2.36
N GLU A 70 9.76 9.63 -1.11
CA GLU A 70 9.97 8.65 -0.02
C GLU A 70 8.77 7.71 0.19
N LYS A 71 7.70 7.84 -0.62
CA LYS A 71 6.52 7.00 -0.46
C LYS A 71 6.83 5.53 -0.78
N PRO A 72 6.22 4.57 -0.05
CA PRO A 72 6.30 3.16 -0.40
C PRO A 72 5.84 2.98 -1.85
N THR A 73 6.73 2.51 -2.70
CA THR A 73 6.50 2.40 -4.14
C THR A 73 6.79 0.98 -4.60
N ILE A 74 5.79 0.35 -5.23
CA ILE A 74 5.95 -0.92 -5.94
C ILE A 74 6.19 -0.57 -7.41
N LEU A 75 7.34 -1.02 -7.94
CA LEU A 75 7.68 -0.87 -9.35
C LEU A 75 7.07 -2.05 -10.11
N VAL A 76 6.06 -1.76 -10.93
CA VAL A 76 5.27 -2.78 -11.62
C VAL A 76 5.72 -2.87 -13.07
N PHE A 77 6.51 -3.90 -13.40
CA PHE A 77 6.94 -4.20 -14.76
C PHE A 77 5.81 -4.88 -15.51
N ASN A 78 5.06 -4.08 -16.26
CA ASN A 78 3.97 -4.53 -17.10
C ASN A 78 4.47 -4.98 -18.48
N LYS A 79 3.62 -5.71 -19.20
CA LYS A 79 3.82 -6.26 -20.54
C LYS A 79 4.91 -7.34 -20.62
N ILE A 80 5.08 -8.14 -19.57
CA ILE A 80 6.04 -9.26 -19.58
C ILE A 80 5.80 -10.26 -20.71
N ASP A 81 4.57 -10.32 -21.25
CA ASP A 81 4.22 -11.09 -22.46
C ASP A 81 5.01 -10.66 -23.72
N LYS A 82 5.69 -9.51 -23.67
CA LYS A 82 6.49 -8.94 -24.77
C LYS A 82 7.95 -8.64 -24.40
N THR A 83 8.34 -8.87 -23.16
CA THR A 83 9.66 -8.49 -22.67
C THR A 83 10.57 -9.71 -22.68
N SER A 84 11.81 -9.56 -23.15
CA SER A 84 12.79 -10.63 -23.06
C SER A 84 13.26 -10.83 -21.61
N GLU A 85 13.62 -12.06 -21.25
CA GLU A 85 14.19 -12.38 -19.93
C GLU A 85 15.46 -11.56 -19.63
N GLU A 86 16.29 -11.32 -20.64
CA GLU A 86 17.51 -10.50 -20.54
C GLU A 86 17.17 -9.05 -20.16
N GLN A 87 16.16 -8.45 -20.81
CA GLN A 87 15.73 -7.08 -20.53
C GLN A 87 15.09 -6.96 -19.14
N LEU A 88 14.26 -7.93 -18.74
CA LEU A 88 13.69 -7.97 -17.38
C LEU A 88 14.79 -8.09 -16.32
N THR A 89 15.75 -8.98 -16.54
CA THR A 89 16.88 -9.18 -15.61
C THR A 89 17.70 -7.91 -15.47
N SER A 90 18.05 -7.27 -16.58
CA SER A 90 18.79 -6.00 -16.57
C SER A 90 18.05 -4.87 -15.85
N LEU A 91 16.73 -4.74 -16.08
CA LEU A 91 15.92 -3.74 -15.39
C LEU A 91 15.84 -4.03 -13.89
N LYS A 92 15.64 -5.29 -13.48
CA LYS A 92 15.60 -5.68 -12.07
C LYS A 92 16.90 -5.38 -11.34
N GLU A 93 18.04 -5.71 -11.95
CA GLU A 93 19.35 -5.40 -11.36
C GLU A 93 19.53 -3.89 -11.17
N LYS A 94 19.20 -3.10 -12.22
CA LYS A 94 19.33 -1.64 -12.20
C LYS A 94 18.44 -0.98 -11.15
N PHE A 95 17.23 -1.49 -10.94
CA PHE A 95 16.23 -0.92 -10.03
C PHE A 95 16.02 -1.75 -8.76
N SER A 96 17.01 -2.55 -8.38
CA SER A 96 16.98 -3.48 -7.23
C SER A 96 16.69 -2.84 -5.86
N LYS A 97 16.76 -1.50 -5.76
CA LYS A 97 16.33 -0.74 -4.57
C LYS A 97 14.80 -0.75 -4.37
N TYR A 98 14.03 -1.04 -5.42
CA TYR A 98 12.57 -1.10 -5.35
C TYR A 98 12.06 -2.51 -5.08
N ASN A 99 10.85 -2.57 -4.53
CA ASN A 99 10.03 -3.75 -4.59
C ASN A 99 9.47 -3.88 -6.02
N ILE A 100 9.85 -4.94 -6.74
CA ILE A 100 9.51 -5.12 -8.17
C ILE A 100 8.52 -6.27 -8.31
N ILE A 101 7.42 -6.03 -9.02
CA ILE A 101 6.45 -7.06 -9.42
C ILE A 101 6.32 -7.07 -10.94
N GLU A 102 6.41 -8.26 -11.51
CA GLU A 102 6.33 -8.52 -12.96
C GLU A 102 4.92 -8.95 -13.31
N ILE A 103 4.23 -8.24 -14.21
CA ILE A 103 2.86 -8.58 -14.62
C ILE A 103 2.67 -8.50 -16.13
N SER A 104 1.63 -9.17 -16.63
CA SER A 104 0.98 -8.76 -17.87
C SER A 104 -0.47 -8.41 -17.59
N ALA A 105 -0.77 -7.10 -17.58
CA ALA A 105 -2.14 -6.61 -17.46
C ALA A 105 -3.04 -7.09 -18.63
N LYS A 106 -2.44 -7.51 -19.75
CA LYS A 106 -3.17 -8.02 -20.91
C LYS A 106 -3.61 -9.47 -20.74
N THR A 107 -2.73 -10.33 -20.22
CA THR A 107 -3.02 -11.77 -20.02
C THR A 107 -3.60 -12.06 -18.63
N GLY A 108 -3.39 -11.15 -17.68
CA GLY A 108 -3.74 -11.32 -16.27
C GLY A 108 -2.64 -12.00 -15.44
N GLU A 109 -1.47 -12.27 -16.03
CA GLU A 109 -0.35 -12.93 -15.37
C GLU A 109 0.17 -12.10 -14.19
N ASN A 110 0.34 -12.77 -13.04
CA ASN A 110 0.85 -12.26 -11.77
C ASN A 110 0.07 -11.08 -11.15
N LEU A 111 -1.19 -10.84 -11.57
CA LEU A 111 -2.03 -9.82 -10.94
C LEU A 111 -2.37 -10.16 -9.48
N ASP A 112 -2.47 -11.45 -9.16
CA ASP A 112 -2.63 -11.95 -7.80
C ASP A 112 -1.40 -11.69 -6.94
N GLU A 113 -0.20 -11.88 -7.49
CA GLU A 113 1.05 -11.51 -6.81
C GLU A 113 1.13 -10.01 -6.53
N LEU A 114 0.74 -9.17 -7.51
CA LEU A 114 0.64 -7.72 -7.31
C LEU A 114 -0.33 -7.37 -6.18
N LEU A 115 -1.52 -7.99 -6.15
CA LEU A 115 -2.50 -7.77 -5.08
C LEU A 115 -1.97 -8.18 -3.71
N GLN A 116 -1.27 -9.31 -3.62
CA GLN A 116 -0.61 -9.73 -2.38
C GLN A 116 0.45 -8.72 -1.94
N GLU A 117 1.23 -8.19 -2.88
CA GLU A 117 2.29 -7.23 -2.56
C GLU A 117 1.73 -5.86 -2.14
N CYS A 118 0.66 -5.40 -2.80
CA CYS A 118 -0.11 -4.24 -2.35
C CYS A 118 -0.59 -4.45 -0.91
N THR A 119 -1.08 -5.65 -0.58
CA THR A 119 -1.56 -5.98 0.77
C THR A 119 -0.44 -5.89 1.81
N LYS A 120 0.75 -6.40 1.50
CA LYS A 120 1.90 -6.32 2.42
C LYS A 120 2.42 -4.89 2.59
N THR A 121 2.46 -4.13 1.48
CA THR A 121 3.03 -2.78 1.45
C THR A 121 2.10 -1.75 2.07
N LEU A 122 0.78 -1.94 1.95
CA LEU A 122 -0.21 -1.02 2.50
C LEU A 122 -0.12 -1.03 4.04
N PRO A 123 0.20 0.10 4.68
CA PRO A 123 0.41 0.14 6.12
C PRO A 123 -0.85 -0.31 6.86
N TYR A 124 -0.68 -1.20 7.85
CA TYR A 124 -1.71 -1.42 8.85
C TYR A 124 -1.76 -0.16 9.71
N LYS A 125 -2.81 0.66 9.54
CA LYS A 125 -3.10 1.78 10.45
C LYS A 125 -3.55 1.19 11.78
N LEU A 126 -2.59 0.65 12.55
CA LEU A 126 -2.84 0.13 13.89
C LEU A 126 -3.17 1.30 14.81
N LYS A 127 -4.39 1.33 15.31
CA LYS A 127 -4.84 2.26 16.34
C LYS A 127 -4.50 1.65 17.70
N SER A 128 -3.98 2.46 18.62
CA SER A 128 -3.90 2.09 20.03
C SER A 128 -5.18 2.58 20.71
N PHE A 129 -5.87 1.71 21.42
CA PHE A 129 -7.11 2.02 22.12
C PHE A 129 -7.32 1.07 23.30
N LYS A 130 -8.21 1.46 24.22
CA LYS A 130 -8.57 0.71 25.41
C LYS A 130 -10.02 0.29 25.34
N VAL A 131 -10.29 -0.95 25.72
CA VAL A 131 -11.64 -1.51 25.74
C VAL A 131 -11.95 -2.13 27.09
N VAL A 132 -13.17 -1.94 27.59
CA VAL A 132 -13.68 -2.66 28.77
C VAL A 132 -14.72 -3.66 28.30
N ILE A 133 -14.35 -4.95 28.34
CA ILE A 133 -15.18 -6.04 27.85
C ILE A 133 -15.87 -6.72 29.04
N PRO A 134 -17.22 -6.75 29.09
CA PRO A 134 -17.94 -7.44 30.16
C PRO A 134 -17.61 -8.94 30.21
N TYR A 135 -17.64 -9.54 31.40
CA TYR A 135 -17.38 -10.99 31.56
C TYR A 135 -18.35 -11.89 30.76
N SER A 136 -19.52 -11.37 30.40
CA SER A 136 -20.48 -12.06 29.53
C SER A 136 -19.99 -12.20 28.07
N ASP A 137 -18.99 -11.43 27.65
CA ASP A 137 -18.43 -11.46 26.29
C ASP A 137 -16.94 -11.81 26.28
N SER A 138 -16.60 -12.93 26.92
CA SER A 138 -15.24 -13.51 26.90
C SER A 138 -14.76 -13.86 25.48
N SER A 139 -15.68 -13.97 24.51
CA SER A 139 -15.37 -14.22 23.11
C SER A 139 -14.60 -13.07 22.46
N THR A 140 -14.92 -11.82 22.84
CA THR A 140 -14.24 -10.62 22.35
C THR A 140 -12.84 -10.49 22.94
N VAL A 141 -12.62 -10.88 24.20
CA VAL A 141 -11.27 -10.95 24.80
C VAL A 141 -10.40 -11.94 24.03
N ALA A 142 -10.91 -13.15 23.78
CA ALA A 142 -10.19 -14.16 23.01
C ALA A 142 -9.93 -13.73 21.55
N TYR A 143 -10.82 -12.93 20.96
CA TYR A 143 -10.61 -12.33 19.64
C TYR A 143 -9.44 -11.34 19.64
N LEU A 144 -9.32 -10.48 20.66
CA LEU A 144 -8.23 -9.52 20.77
C LEU A 144 -6.87 -10.22 20.91
N HIS A 145 -6.79 -11.29 21.70
CA HIS A 145 -5.56 -12.09 21.83
C HIS A 145 -5.11 -12.74 20.51
N ARG A 146 -6.05 -13.01 19.58
CA ARG A 146 -5.74 -13.64 18.29
C ARG A 146 -5.44 -12.63 17.18
N ASN A 147 -6.08 -11.47 17.21
CA ASN A 147 -6.12 -10.54 16.07
C ASN A 147 -5.55 -9.15 16.38
N ALA A 148 -5.13 -8.89 17.62
CA ALA A 148 -4.54 -7.62 18.01
C ALA A 148 -3.29 -7.84 18.87
N LYS A 149 -2.47 -6.80 18.98
CA LYS A 149 -1.37 -6.80 19.93
C LYS A 149 -1.89 -6.29 21.27
N VAL A 150 -2.04 -7.19 22.24
CA VAL A 150 -2.42 -6.83 23.62
C VAL A 150 -1.21 -6.26 24.35
N GLU A 151 -1.31 -5.02 24.82
CA GLU A 151 -0.26 -4.30 25.56
C GLU A 151 -0.41 -4.44 27.07
N GLY A 152 -1.61 -4.75 27.55
CA GLY A 152 -1.87 -5.01 28.97
C GLY A 152 -3.34 -5.28 29.26
N GLU A 153 -3.60 -5.99 30.36
CA GLU A 153 -4.94 -6.37 30.80
C GLU A 153 -5.12 -6.13 32.30
N GLU A 154 -6.30 -5.65 32.69
CA GLU A 154 -6.68 -5.38 34.08
C GLU A 154 -8.12 -5.84 34.32
N TYR A 155 -8.36 -6.49 35.45
CA TYR A 155 -9.69 -6.97 35.83
C TYR A 155 -10.40 -5.90 36.68
N LEU A 156 -11.52 -5.39 36.17
CA LEU A 156 -12.39 -4.42 36.83
C LEU A 156 -13.67 -5.12 37.33
N GLU A 157 -14.50 -4.41 38.09
CA GLU A 157 -15.79 -4.93 38.56
C GLU A 157 -16.75 -5.16 37.39
N GLU A 158 -16.75 -4.25 36.42
CA GLU A 158 -17.61 -4.26 35.24
C GLU A 158 -17.12 -5.14 34.07
N GLY A 159 -15.86 -5.61 34.09
CA GLY A 159 -15.29 -6.41 33.02
C GLY A 159 -13.76 -6.44 32.98
N THR A 160 -13.19 -6.86 31.86
CA THR A 160 -11.74 -6.84 31.62
C THR A 160 -11.37 -5.63 30.77
N LEU A 161 -10.52 -4.75 31.32
CA LEU A 161 -9.88 -3.66 30.59
C LEU A 161 -8.69 -4.23 29.80
N VAL A 162 -8.69 -4.06 28.49
CA VAL A 162 -7.61 -4.50 27.60
C VAL A 162 -7.08 -3.29 26.83
N LYS A 163 -5.77 -3.07 26.91
CA LYS A 163 -5.05 -2.10 26.05
C LYS A 163 -4.58 -2.84 24.82
N VAL A 164 -4.98 -2.39 23.63
CA VAL A 164 -4.67 -3.08 22.39
C VAL A 164 -4.14 -2.12 21.33
N GLN A 165 -3.23 -2.63 20.52
CA GLN A 165 -2.90 -2.08 19.22
C GLN A 165 -3.53 -2.98 18.15
N GLY A 166 -4.55 -2.46 17.46
CA GLY A 166 -5.33 -3.21 16.48
C GLY A 166 -5.63 -2.36 15.24
N ASP A 167 -5.86 -3.01 14.12
CA ASP A 167 -6.29 -2.33 12.90
C ASP A 167 -7.73 -1.80 13.02
N GLU A 168 -8.25 -1.26 11.92
CA GLU A 168 -9.61 -0.73 11.88
C GLU A 168 -10.70 -1.79 12.05
N GLU A 169 -10.45 -3.05 11.67
CA GLU A 169 -11.40 -4.15 11.86
C GLU A 169 -11.53 -4.48 13.35
N VAL A 170 -10.39 -4.63 14.04
CA VAL A 170 -10.35 -4.81 15.50
C VAL A 170 -11.01 -3.63 16.21
N TYR A 171 -10.69 -2.41 15.80
CA TYR A 171 -11.31 -1.19 16.36
C TYR A 171 -12.83 -1.20 16.20
N ASN A 172 -13.33 -1.50 15.01
CA ASN A 172 -14.76 -1.54 14.72
C ASN A 172 -15.47 -2.68 15.47
N LYS A 173 -14.83 -3.85 15.60
CA LYS A 173 -15.36 -4.99 16.35
C LYS A 173 -15.56 -4.66 17.83
N CYS A 174 -14.65 -3.88 18.40
CA CYS A 174 -14.68 -3.50 19.81
C CYS A 174 -15.32 -2.14 20.07
N LYS A 175 -15.87 -1.45 19.07
CA LYS A 175 -16.33 -0.06 19.13
C LYS A 175 -17.26 0.26 20.31
N ASN A 176 -18.11 -0.69 20.70
CA ASN A 176 -19.06 -0.54 21.81
C ASN A 176 -18.43 -0.66 23.20
N TYR A 177 -17.18 -1.13 23.28
CA TYR A 177 -16.42 -1.35 24.50
C TYR A 177 -15.29 -0.34 24.67
N ILE A 178 -15.04 0.53 23.67
CA ILE A 178 -13.93 1.49 23.70
C ILE A 178 -14.18 2.53 24.79
N VAL A 179 -13.19 2.72 25.65
CA VAL A 179 -13.20 3.72 26.72
C VAL A 179 -12.19 4.83 26.50
N GLU A 180 -11.18 4.62 25.65
CA GLU A 180 -10.17 5.60 25.24
C GLU A 180 -9.49 5.21 23.92
#